data_AF-A0AAD7G8F0-F1
#
_entry.id   AF-A0AAD7G8F0-F1
#
_cell.length_a   1.000
_cell.length_b   1.000
_cell.length_c   1.000
_cell.angle_alpha   90.00
_cell.angle_beta   90.00
_cell.angle_gamma   90.00
#
_symmetry.space_group_name_H-M   'P 1'
#
loop_
_entity.id
_entity.type
_entity.pdbx_description
1 polymer ?
#
loop_
_entity_poly.entity_id
_entity_poly.type
_entity_poly.pdbx_seq_one_letter_code
_entity_poly.pdbx_strand_id
1 'polypeptide(L)' 'VARGNGGRIIGASSIYGKQGATVNFAYTASKFAIHGLTQAATLEFGLHVITVNVYAPGAIDTDMCEWNWPLLCSSYTHTG' A
#
# COMPACT_ATOMS: atom_id res chain seq x y z
N VAL A 1 22.51 -12.70 -0.64
CA VAL A 1 21.45 -13.51 -0.03
C VAL A 1 21.71 -14.98 -0.37
N ALA A 2 21.74 -15.89 0.61
CA ALA A 2 21.94 -17.31 0.33
C ALA A 2 20.78 -17.84 -0.53
N ARG A 3 21.06 -18.68 -1.53
CA ARG A 3 20.05 -19.27 -2.43
C ARG A 3 19.23 -20.33 -1.69
N GLY A 4 18.24 -19.91 -0.90
CA GLY A 4 17.19 -20.79 -0.35
C GLY A 4 16.13 -21.14 -1.40
N ASN A 5 15.00 -21.73 -0.99
CA ASN A 5 13.87 -22.14 -1.85
C ASN A 5 13.01 -20.96 -2.37
N GLY A 6 13.57 -19.74 -2.46
CA GLY A 6 12.82 -18.54 -2.79
C GLY A 6 11.91 -18.04 -1.67
N GLY A 7 10.96 -17.16 -2.01
CA GLY A 7 10.07 -16.57 -1.01
C GLY A 7 9.02 -15.61 -1.58
N ARG A 8 8.20 -15.07 -0.67
CA ARG A 8 7.15 -14.08 -0.96
C ARG A 8 7.24 -12.96 0.07
N ILE A 9 7.33 -11.72 -0.41
CA ILE A 9 7.24 -10.52 0.43
C ILE A 9 5.98 -9.76 0.00
N ILE A 10 5.12 -9.42 0.95
CA ILE A 10 3.89 -8.68 0.70
C ILE A 10 3.87 -7.43 1.58
N GLY A 11 3.89 -6.25 0.95
CA GLY A 11 3.80 -4.96 1.62
C GLY A 11 2.36 -4.46 1.75
N ALA A 12 2.13 -3.61 2.75
CA ALA A 12 0.85 -2.94 2.99
C ALA A 12 0.91 -1.49 2.47
N SER A 13 0.21 -1.20 1.37
CA SER A 13 0.05 0.16 0.84
C SER A 13 -1.36 0.70 1.11
N SER A 14 -1.90 1.50 0.21
CA SER A 14 -3.18 2.19 0.22
C SER A 14 -3.51 2.63 -1.21
N ILE A 15 -4.77 2.93 -1.52
CA ILE A 15 -5.12 3.72 -2.71
C ILE A 15 -4.30 5.01 -2.79
N TYR A 16 -3.92 5.58 -1.64
CA TYR A 16 -3.06 6.75 -1.56
C TYR A 16 -1.58 6.49 -1.87
N GLY A 17 -1.18 5.24 -2.11
CA GLY A 17 0.11 4.90 -2.70
C GLY A 17 0.12 4.93 -4.24
N LYS A 18 -1.06 5.13 -4.85
CA LYS A 18 -1.25 5.23 -6.31
C LYS A 18 -1.72 6.62 -6.73
N GLN A 19 -2.44 7.33 -5.86
CA GLN A 19 -2.97 8.67 -6.12
C GLN A 19 -2.83 9.55 -4.88
N GLY A 20 -2.38 10.80 -5.04
CA GLY A 20 -2.25 11.74 -3.93
C GLY A 20 -3.60 12.20 -3.35
N ALA A 21 -3.59 12.63 -2.09
CA ALA A 21 -4.73 13.24 -1.41
C ALA A 21 -4.31 14.51 -0.65
N THR A 22 -5.23 15.46 -0.52
CA THR A 22 -4.96 16.81 0.01
C THR A 22 -4.73 16.86 1.53
N VAL A 23 -5.12 15.82 2.29
CA VAL A 23 -5.15 15.85 3.77
C VAL A 23 -4.19 14.86 4.44
N ASN A 24 -3.38 14.11 3.68
CA ASN A 24 -2.59 13.00 4.21
C ASN A 24 -1.16 12.95 3.64
N PHE A 25 -0.50 14.11 3.50
CA PHE A 25 0.78 14.24 2.76
C PHE A 25 1.84 13.20 3.15
N ALA A 26 2.17 13.08 4.43
CA ALA A 26 3.18 12.14 4.92
C ALA A 26 2.76 10.68 4.72
N TYR A 27 1.49 10.37 4.97
CA TYR A 27 0.94 9.03 4.75
C TYR A 27 0.97 8.66 3.26
N THR A 28 0.48 9.54 2.37
CA THR A 28 0.57 9.40 0.92
C THR A 28 2.01 9.17 0.47
N ALA A 29 2.96 10.01 0.90
CA ALA A 29 4.37 9.85 0.56
C ALA A 29 4.93 8.48 1.00
N SER A 30 4.63 8.06 2.23
CA SER A 30 5.05 6.74 2.74
C SER A 30 4.48 5.59 1.91
N LYS A 31 3.24 5.71 1.44
CA LYS A 31 2.57 4.65 0.68
C LYS A 31 3.08 4.61 -0.76
N PHE A 32 3.36 5.75 -1.38
CA PHE A 32 4.10 5.80 -2.65
C PHE A 32 5.50 5.18 -2.52
N ALA A 33 6.21 5.44 -1.42
CA ALA A 33 7.51 4.84 -1.17
C ALA A 33 7.43 3.31 -1.12
N ILE A 34 6.38 2.72 -0.52
CA ILE A 34 6.18 1.27 -0.53
C ILE A 34 6.02 0.72 -1.95
N HIS A 35 5.33 1.42 -2.86
CA HIS A 35 5.24 1.00 -4.27
C HIS A 35 6.61 1.01 -4.95
N GLY A 36 7.39 2.08 -4.78
CA GLY A 36 8.76 2.17 -5.32
C GLY A 36 9.69 1.09 -4.77
N LEU A 37 9.66 0.87 -3.45
CA LEU A 37 10.42 -0.19 -2.78
C LEU A 37 10.03 -1.58 -3.29
N THR A 38 8.73 -1.84 -3.48
CA THR A 38 8.24 -3.12 -4.02
C THR A 38 8.79 -3.38 -5.42
N GLN A 39 8.77 -2.37 -6.29
CA GLN A 39 9.28 -2.48 -7.65
C GLN A 39 10.80 -2.72 -7.66
N ALA A 40 11.55 -1.93 -6.90
CA ALA A 40 13.01 -2.08 -6.78
C ALA A 40 13.40 -3.45 -6.21
N ALA A 41 12.77 -3.86 -5.11
CA ALA A 41 13.03 -5.15 -4.46
C ALA A 41 12.65 -6.35 -5.34
N THR A 42 11.61 -6.23 -6.18
CA THR A 42 11.27 -7.28 -7.15
C THR A 42 12.40 -7.51 -8.14
N LEU A 43 13.01 -6.43 -8.65
CA LEU A 43 14.12 -6.52 -9.60
C LEU A 43 15.38 -7.10 -8.94
N GLU A 44 15.67 -6.70 -7.70
CA GLU A 44 16.85 -7.17 -6.97
C GLU A 44 16.74 -8.64 -6.52
N PHE A 45 15.56 -9.03 -6.04
CA PHE A 45 15.36 -10.37 -5.46
C PHE A 45 14.80 -11.41 -6.43
N GLY A 46 14.42 -11.03 -7.65
CA GLY A 46 13.89 -11.95 -8.66
C GLY A 46 14.83 -13.13 -8.98
N LEU A 47 16.15 -12.88 -9.04
CA LEU A 47 17.17 -13.93 -9.25
C LEU A 47 17.26 -14.93 -8.09
N HIS A 48 16.72 -14.58 -6.93
CA HIS A 48 16.66 -15.42 -5.73
C HIS A 48 15.32 -16.15 -5.61
N VAL A 49 14.47 -16.13 -6.66
CA VAL A 49 13.13 -16.75 -6.66
C VAL A 49 12.22 -16.14 -5.58
N ILE A 50 12.45 -14.86 -5.25
CA ILE A 50 11.64 -14.08 -4.32
C ILE A 50 10.79 -13.11 -5.12
N THR A 51 9.48 -13.13 -4.91
CA THR A 51 8.57 -12.12 -5.48
C THR A 51 8.17 -11.13 -4.41
N VAL A 52 8.13 -9.85 -4.76
CA VAL A 52 7.70 -8.77 -3.86
C VAL A 52 6.46 -8.12 -4.45
N ASN A 53 5.38 -8.04 -3.68
CA ASN A 53 4.13 -7.45 -4.11
C ASN A 53 3.55 -6.56 -3.01
N VAL A 54 2.52 -5.80 -3.35
CA VAL A 54 1.87 -4.87 -2.43
C VAL A 54 0.36 -4.86 -2.66
N TYR A 55 -0.42 -4.80 -1.59
CA TYR A 55 -1.87 -4.56 -1.66
C TYR A 55 -2.19 -3.11 -1.30
N ALA A 56 -3.24 -2.56 -1.92
CA ALA A 56 -3.60 -1.14 -1.83
C ALA A 56 -5.09 -0.99 -1.50
N PRO A 57 -5.46 -1.05 -0.21
CA PRO A 57 -6.86 -0.94 0.22
C PRO A 57 -7.38 0.50 0.10
N GLY A 58 -8.69 0.61 -0.09
CA GLY A 58 -9.46 1.85 0.09
C GLY A 58 -9.74 2.14 1.57
N ALA A 59 -10.81 2.88 1.86
CA ALA A 59 -11.28 3.01 3.24
C ALA A 59 -11.85 1.66 3.74
N ILE A 60 -11.38 1.20 4.89
CA ILE A 60 -11.79 -0.05 5.53
C ILE A 60 -12.18 0.27 6.97
N ASP A 61 -13.29 -0.30 7.43
CA ASP A 61 -13.81 -0.11 8.80
C ASP A 61 -12.86 -0.78 9.82
N THR A 62 -11.96 0.03 10.35
CA THR A 62 -10.92 -0.32 11.33
C THR A 62 -10.58 0.93 12.14
N ASP A 63 -9.96 0.75 13.30
CA ASP A 63 -9.53 1.84 14.20
C ASP A 63 -8.68 2.92 13.48
N MET A 64 -7.91 2.53 12.45
CA MET A 64 -7.12 3.47 11.63
C MET A 64 -7.98 4.55 10.95
N CYS A 65 -9.23 4.20 10.59
CA CYS A 65 -10.16 5.09 9.92
C CYS A 65 -11.21 5.68 10.87
N GLU A 66 -11.26 5.26 12.15
CA GLU A 66 -12.34 5.56 13.09
C GLU A 66 -12.63 7.07 13.23
N TRP A 67 -11.59 7.89 13.40
CA TRP A 67 -11.78 9.34 13.58
C TRP A 67 -12.35 10.05 12.35
N ASN A 68 -12.03 9.56 11.15
CA ASN A 68 -12.50 10.14 9.89
C ASN A 68 -13.64 9.31 9.26
N TRP A 69 -14.14 8.30 9.97
CA TRP A 69 -15.12 7.35 9.46
C TRP A 69 -16.43 8.00 9.04
N PRO A 70 -17.03 8.94 9.82
CA PRO A 70 -18.26 9.61 9.39
C PRO A 70 -18.09 10.40 8.09
N LEU A 71 -16.93 11.07 7.93
CA LEU A 71 -16.63 11.87 6.74
C LEU A 71 -16.30 11.00 5.52
N LEU A 72 -15.56 9.90 5.71
CA LEU A 72 -15.29 8.91 4.67
C LEU A 72 -16.59 8.23 4.22
N CYS A 73 -17.40 7.74 5.15
CA CYS A 73 -18.68 7.10 4.86
C CYS A 73 -19.59 8.01 4.00
N SER A 74 -19.68 9.30 4.34
CA SER A 74 -20.46 10.27 3.55
C SER A 74 -19.89 10.50 2.14
N SER A 75 -18.57 10.46 1.96
CA SER A 75 -17.94 10.69 0.65
C SER A 75 -17.89 9.44 -0.24
N TYR A 76 -17.99 8.23 0.33
CA TYR A 76 -18.13 6.99 -0.43
C TYR A 76 -19.59 6.63 -0.79
N THR A 77 -20.58 7.15 -0.06
CA THR A 77 -22.02 6.89 -0.32
C THR A 77 -22.60 7.69 -1.49
N HIS A 78 -21.91 8.74 -1.97
CA HIS A 78 -22.40 9.62 -3.04
C HIS A 78 -21.77 9.34 -4.42
N THR A 79 -20.93 8.30 -4.52
CA THR A 79 -20.20 7.95 -5.75
C THR A 79 -20.72 6.66 -6.41
N GLY A 80 -22.01 6.34 -6.18
CA GLY A 80 -22.72 5.20 -6.76
C GLY A 80 -23.72 5.60 -7.83
#